data_AF-A0A1U9NKW9-F1
#
_entry.id   AF-A0A1U9NKW9-F1
#
_cell.length_a   1.000
_cell.length_b   1.000
_cell.length_c   1.000
_cell.angle_alpha   90.00
_cell.angle_beta   90.00
_cell.angle_gamma   90.00
#
_symmetry.space_group_name_H-M   'P 1'
#
loop_
_entity.id
_entity.type
_entity.pdbx_description
1 polymer ?
#
loop_
_entity_poly.entity_id
_entity_poly.type
_entity_poly.pdbx_seq_one_letter_code
_entity_poly.pdbx_strand_id
1 'polypeptide(L)'
;MNDLSEHRDNALQNKGRTCPCCGAKLHPAFYFCIVCATPYKPVEAITGKFSNFEAVTDPDLIKTRAPNVWPVFWSYTVVLFILLILGILMDAGDSAFAYMLVLGSILMSGVTIFFSCRFWPSLVVQFKRLGLFTPAMALSVTALFGLLTINYIYHYILLQTFTEFKHIPTHFEEAGLGALSLLFFICIIPAIVEEIAFRGLIQHWLVRAITPLKAMLLASALFTALHLTVLSAPYLFAVGMLLAWVKYKTGSLYPPMILHFVHNAVAVFIFPLIANF
;
A
#
# COMPACT_ATOMS: atom_id res chain seq x y z
N MET A 1 33.58 -28.54 -43.23
CA MET A 1 32.73 -27.86 -42.23
C MET A 1 33.42 -27.73 -40.85
N ASN A 2 34.76 -27.79 -40.80
CA ASN A 2 35.58 -27.65 -39.58
C ASN A 2 36.68 -26.62 -39.84
N ASP A 3 36.38 -25.31 -39.88
CA ASP A 3 37.43 -24.30 -40.09
C ASP A 3 37.15 -22.91 -39.50
N LEU A 4 36.15 -22.78 -38.61
CA LEU A 4 35.83 -21.50 -37.96
C LEU A 4 36.08 -21.49 -36.44
N SER A 5 36.34 -22.65 -35.84
CA SER A 5 36.67 -22.77 -34.41
C SER A 5 38.17 -22.65 -34.15
N GLU A 6 39.03 -23.26 -34.98
CA GLU A 6 40.49 -23.21 -34.80
C GLU A 6 41.10 -21.82 -35.08
N HIS A 7 40.47 -21.01 -35.94
CA HIS A 7 40.87 -19.63 -36.16
C HIS A 7 40.45 -18.66 -35.03
N ARG A 8 39.50 -19.04 -34.16
CA ARG A 8 39.10 -18.21 -33.01
C ARG A 8 40.03 -18.39 -31.81
N ASP A 9 40.54 -19.60 -31.60
CA ASP A 9 41.32 -19.91 -30.40
C ASP A 9 42.80 -19.47 -30.53
N ASN A 10 43.35 -19.44 -31.75
CA ASN A 10 44.73 -18.98 -31.99
C ASN A 10 44.89 -17.45 -32.01
N ALA A 11 43.81 -16.67 -32.10
CA ALA A 11 43.89 -15.21 -32.06
C ALA A 11 44.06 -14.63 -30.64
N LEU A 12 43.83 -15.45 -29.61
CA LEU A 12 43.89 -15.03 -28.20
C LEU A 12 45.23 -15.33 -27.53
N GLN A 13 46.11 -16.07 -28.20
CA GLN A 13 47.43 -16.45 -27.69
C GLN A 13 48.54 -15.78 -28.50
N ASN A 14 49.07 -14.70 -27.93
CA ASN A 14 50.32 -14.00 -28.26
C ASN A 14 50.34 -12.95 -29.41
N LYS A 15 50.57 -11.70 -28.95
CA LYS A 15 51.23 -10.57 -29.62
C LYS A 15 50.41 -9.75 -30.63
N GLY A 16 49.68 -8.78 -30.08
CA GLY A 16 49.29 -7.54 -30.77
C GLY A 16 48.25 -6.80 -29.95
N ARG A 17 48.65 -5.82 -29.13
CA ARG A 17 47.71 -5.01 -28.32
C ARG A 17 46.94 -4.01 -29.20
N THR A 18 46.46 -4.39 -30.37
CA THR A 18 45.85 -3.48 -31.37
C THR A 18 44.55 -4.05 -31.92
N CYS A 19 43.58 -3.17 -32.15
CA CYS A 19 42.24 -3.54 -32.61
C CYS A 19 42.29 -4.08 -34.04
N PRO A 20 41.64 -5.22 -34.36
CA PRO A 20 41.61 -5.76 -35.72
C PRO A 20 40.79 -4.89 -36.70
N CYS A 21 39.95 -3.98 -36.21
CA CYS A 21 39.13 -3.10 -37.05
C CYS A 21 39.83 -1.76 -37.34
N CYS A 22 40.36 -1.08 -36.31
CA CYS A 22 40.88 0.28 -36.44
C CYS A 22 42.37 0.43 -36.08
N GLY A 23 43.06 -0.65 -35.72
CA GLY A 23 44.47 -0.63 -35.32
C GLY A 23 44.76 0.02 -33.96
N ALA A 24 43.77 0.60 -33.29
CA ALA A 24 43.98 1.29 -32.01
C ALA A 24 44.44 0.36 -30.89
N LYS A 25 45.24 0.88 -29.95
CA LYS A 25 45.77 0.09 -28.84
C LYS A 25 44.65 -0.40 -27.92
N LEU A 26 44.56 -1.71 -27.70
CA LEU A 26 43.52 -2.35 -26.89
C LEU A 26 43.85 -2.22 -25.40
N HIS A 27 42.86 -1.81 -24.60
CA HIS A 27 43.01 -1.58 -23.18
C HIS A 27 42.50 -2.79 -22.36
N PRO A 28 43.34 -3.41 -21.50
CA PRO A 28 43.07 -4.73 -20.92
C PRO A 28 41.79 -4.81 -20.08
N ALA A 29 41.33 -3.69 -19.51
CA ALA A 29 40.10 -3.61 -18.71
C ALA A 29 38.79 -3.55 -19.52
N PHE A 30 38.84 -3.45 -20.85
CA PHE A 30 37.63 -3.39 -21.70
C PHE A 30 37.55 -4.57 -22.66
N TYR A 31 36.34 -5.04 -22.96
CA TYR A 31 36.13 -6.22 -23.82
C TYR A 31 35.92 -5.80 -25.28
N PHE A 32 35.81 -4.49 -25.51
CA PHE A 32 35.66 -3.83 -26.79
C PHE A 32 36.70 -2.72 -26.96
N CYS A 33 37.02 -2.38 -28.20
CA CYS A 33 37.89 -1.26 -28.52
C CYS A 33 37.21 0.07 -28.18
N ILE A 34 37.85 0.91 -27.35
CA ILE A 34 37.28 2.21 -26.95
C ILE A 34 37.18 3.24 -28.09
N VAL A 35 37.79 2.96 -29.26
CA VAL A 35 37.78 3.86 -30.43
C VAL A 35 36.67 3.50 -31.41
N CYS A 36 36.51 2.22 -31.75
CA CYS A 36 35.57 1.77 -32.79
C CYS A 36 34.51 0.78 -32.29
N ALA A 37 34.44 0.53 -30.98
CA ALA A 37 33.53 -0.40 -30.33
C ALA A 37 33.63 -1.87 -30.76
N THR A 38 34.64 -2.25 -31.57
CA THR A 38 34.82 -3.64 -31.99
C THR A 38 35.10 -4.53 -30.77
N PRO A 39 34.25 -5.54 -30.50
CA PRO A 39 34.49 -6.50 -29.43
C PRO A 39 35.71 -7.34 -29.78
N TYR A 40 36.59 -7.54 -28.81
CA TYR A 40 37.84 -8.29 -28.99
C TYR A 40 38.12 -9.29 -27.86
N LYS A 41 37.32 -9.26 -26.79
CA LYS A 41 37.24 -10.29 -25.76
C LYS A 41 35.75 -10.57 -25.45
N PRO A 42 35.42 -11.79 -25.00
CA PRO A 42 34.10 -12.05 -24.42
C PRO A 42 33.90 -11.21 -23.15
N VAL A 43 32.65 -10.82 -22.87
CA VAL A 43 32.30 -9.99 -21.69
C VAL A 43 32.77 -10.69 -20.40
N GLU A 44 32.62 -12.01 -20.39
CA GLU A 44 32.98 -12.94 -19.31
C GLU A 44 34.47 -12.88 -18.95
N ALA A 45 35.34 -12.51 -19.90
CA ALA A 45 36.78 -12.38 -19.64
C ALA A 45 37.15 -11.17 -18.78
N ILE A 46 36.21 -10.23 -18.59
CA ILE A 46 36.44 -8.99 -17.82
C ILE A 46 35.57 -8.94 -16.60
N THR A 47 34.34 -9.42 -16.74
CA THR A 47 33.41 -9.50 -15.63
C THR A 47 33.72 -10.66 -14.67
N GLY A 48 34.59 -11.59 -15.07
CA GLY A 48 34.71 -12.89 -14.44
C GLY A 48 33.43 -13.72 -14.67
N LYS A 49 33.42 -14.97 -14.18
CA LYS A 49 32.15 -15.67 -13.93
C LYS A 49 31.44 -14.84 -12.86
N PHE A 50 30.44 -14.05 -13.24
CA PHE A 50 29.42 -13.57 -12.31
C PHE A 50 28.57 -14.78 -11.85
N SER A 51 29.20 -15.75 -11.20
CA SER A 51 28.49 -16.83 -10.53
C SER A 51 28.04 -16.27 -9.18
N ASN A 52 26.73 -16.06 -9.07
CA ASN A 52 25.98 -15.70 -7.85
C ASN A 52 25.75 -14.19 -7.64
N PHE A 53 25.11 -13.52 -8.61
CA PHE A 53 24.20 -12.45 -8.19
C PHE A 53 23.02 -13.10 -7.47
N GLU A 54 23.00 -13.03 -6.14
CA GLU A 54 21.78 -13.35 -5.39
C GLU A 54 20.66 -12.45 -5.91
N ALA A 55 19.54 -13.06 -6.27
CA ALA A 55 18.38 -12.30 -6.70
C ALA A 55 17.92 -11.42 -5.54
N VAL A 56 17.91 -10.10 -5.74
CA VAL A 56 17.45 -9.15 -4.73
C VAL A 56 16.00 -9.47 -4.39
N THR A 57 15.72 -9.74 -3.12
CA THR A 57 14.40 -10.15 -2.67
C THR A 57 13.45 -8.96 -2.51
N ASP A 58 12.14 -9.20 -2.49
CA ASP A 58 11.15 -8.15 -2.23
C ASP A 58 11.40 -7.41 -0.89
N PRO A 59 11.71 -8.09 0.23
CA PRO A 59 12.11 -7.42 1.47
C PRO A 59 13.30 -6.47 1.31
N ASP A 60 14.33 -6.87 0.56
CA ASP A 60 15.51 -6.03 0.30
C ASP A 60 15.14 -4.79 -0.54
N LEU A 61 14.26 -4.97 -1.53
CA LEU A 61 13.73 -3.88 -2.35
C LEU A 61 12.90 -2.91 -1.52
N ILE A 62 12.04 -3.40 -0.62
CA ILE A 62 11.25 -2.54 0.28
C ILE A 62 12.17 -1.76 1.21
N LYS A 63 13.16 -2.43 1.82
CA LYS A 63 14.13 -1.80 2.72
C LYS A 63 14.91 -0.67 2.05
N THR A 64 15.31 -0.86 0.80
CA THR A 64 16.13 0.11 0.06
C THR A 64 15.32 1.20 -0.63
N ARG A 65 14.16 0.87 -1.22
CA ARG A 65 13.37 1.80 -2.05
C ARG A 65 12.15 2.40 -1.34
N ALA A 66 11.68 1.77 -0.27
CA ALA A 66 10.51 2.21 0.48
C ALA A 66 10.74 2.21 2.02
N PRO A 67 11.86 2.78 2.52
CA PRO A 67 12.23 2.68 3.94
C PRO A 67 11.20 3.31 4.89
N ASN A 68 10.39 4.25 4.40
CA ASN A 68 9.41 4.99 5.20
C ASN A 68 8.06 4.25 5.38
N VAL A 69 7.86 3.09 4.73
CA VAL A 69 6.64 2.29 4.93
C VAL A 69 6.48 1.89 6.40
N TRP A 70 7.54 1.37 7.01
CA TRP A 70 7.50 0.84 8.38
C TRP A 70 7.36 1.94 9.44
N PRO A 71 8.08 3.08 9.38
CA PRO A 71 7.84 4.19 10.31
C PRO A 71 6.39 4.68 10.33
N VAL A 72 5.75 4.83 9.16
CA VAL A 72 4.34 5.25 9.09
C VAL A 72 3.44 4.17 9.71
N PHE A 73 3.62 2.91 9.32
CA PHE A 73 2.81 1.82 9.85
C PHE A 73 2.94 1.65 11.39
N TRP A 74 4.17 1.68 11.90
CA TRP A 74 4.41 1.51 13.33
C TRP A 74 3.97 2.71 14.17
N SER A 75 4.02 3.94 13.64
CA SER A 75 3.48 5.09 14.36
C SER A 75 1.96 5.00 14.53
N TYR A 76 1.22 4.53 13.51
CA TYR A 76 -0.20 4.20 13.66
C TYR A 76 -0.41 3.09 14.69
N THR A 77 0.38 2.01 14.61
CA THR A 77 0.28 0.89 15.55
C THR A 77 0.50 1.34 16.99
N VAL A 78 1.49 2.20 17.24
CA VAL A 78 1.78 2.76 18.56
C VAL A 78 0.62 3.61 19.05
N VAL A 79 0.03 4.47 18.21
CA VAL A 79 -1.14 5.26 18.58
C VAL A 79 -2.32 4.34 18.96
N LEU A 80 -2.63 3.32 18.16
CA LEU A 80 -3.68 2.35 18.48
C LEU A 80 -3.41 1.63 19.80
N PHE A 81 -2.16 1.22 20.04
CA PHE A 81 -1.79 0.51 21.26
C PHE A 81 -1.91 1.42 22.50
N ILE A 82 -1.53 2.69 22.40
CA ILE A 82 -1.73 3.69 23.46
C ILE A 82 -3.22 3.86 23.75
N LEU A 83 -4.05 4.03 22.71
CA LEU A 83 -5.50 4.18 22.87
C LEU A 83 -6.14 2.93 23.49
N LEU A 84 -5.68 1.74 23.09
CA LEU A 84 -6.14 0.47 23.67
C LEU A 84 -5.81 0.39 25.17
N ILE A 85 -4.57 0.71 25.55
CA ILE A 85 -4.16 0.72 26.96
C ILE A 85 -4.98 1.75 27.75
N LEU A 86 -5.14 2.96 27.23
CA LEU A 86 -5.93 4.00 27.89
C LEU A 86 -7.40 3.60 28.05
N GLY A 87 -7.99 2.96 27.04
CA GLY A 87 -9.36 2.43 27.12
C GLY A 87 -9.52 1.39 28.23
N ILE A 88 -8.55 0.48 28.37
CA ILE A 88 -8.54 -0.53 29.45
C ILE A 88 -8.35 0.14 30.82
N LEU A 89 -7.42 1.09 30.94
CA LEU A 89 -7.12 1.76 32.22
C LEU A 89 -8.25 2.64 32.73
N MET A 90 -9.04 3.23 31.83
CA MET A 90 -10.14 4.11 32.18
C MET A 90 -11.43 3.37 32.56
N ASP A 91 -11.42 2.02 32.58
CA ASP A 91 -12.61 1.18 32.76
C ASP A 91 -13.76 1.69 31.90
N ALA A 92 -13.45 1.88 30.60
CA ALA A 92 -14.21 2.75 29.71
C ALA A 92 -15.68 2.31 29.58
N GLY A 93 -16.55 2.91 30.39
CA GLY A 93 -17.99 2.97 30.12
C GLY A 93 -18.28 3.79 28.85
N ASP A 94 -19.54 3.86 28.43
CA ASP A 94 -19.92 4.36 27.10
C ASP A 94 -19.46 5.79 26.80
N SER A 95 -19.38 6.67 27.81
CA SER A 95 -18.89 8.04 27.65
C SER A 95 -17.38 8.13 27.36
N ALA A 96 -16.59 7.16 27.83
CA ALA A 96 -15.15 7.12 27.55
C ALA A 96 -14.86 6.72 26.09
N PHE A 97 -15.75 5.98 25.44
CA PHE A 97 -15.62 5.63 24.01
C PHE A 97 -15.57 6.88 23.12
N ALA A 98 -16.46 7.85 23.36
CA ALA A 98 -16.49 9.10 22.59
C ALA A 98 -15.17 9.89 22.69
N TYR A 99 -14.62 10.00 23.90
CA TYR A 99 -13.33 10.67 24.12
C TYR A 99 -12.18 9.93 23.42
N MET A 100 -12.17 8.59 23.48
CA MET A 100 -11.14 7.78 22.81
C MET A 100 -11.21 7.88 21.29
N LEU A 101 -12.43 7.91 20.73
CA LEU A 101 -12.63 8.11 19.29
C LEU A 101 -12.09 9.46 18.82
N VAL A 102 -12.41 10.54 19.54
CA VAL A 102 -11.93 11.89 19.23
C VAL A 102 -10.42 11.99 19.40
N LEU A 103 -9.88 11.51 20.53
CA LEU A 103 -8.44 11.49 20.79
C LEU A 103 -7.70 10.69 19.72
N GLY A 104 -8.20 9.51 19.36
CA GLY A 104 -7.61 8.68 18.32
C GLY A 104 -7.62 9.36 16.96
N SER A 105 -8.73 10.00 16.60
CA SER A 105 -8.82 10.77 15.35
C SER A 105 -7.80 11.90 15.30
N ILE A 106 -7.59 12.61 16.41
CA ILE A 106 -6.59 13.69 16.52
C ILE A 106 -5.17 13.14 16.39
N LEU A 107 -4.83 12.09 17.15
CA LEU A 107 -3.47 11.51 17.13
C LEU A 107 -3.13 10.93 15.76
N MET A 108 -4.04 10.18 15.14
CA MET A 108 -3.85 9.64 13.79
C MET A 108 -3.70 10.75 12.77
N SER A 109 -4.56 11.77 12.80
CA SER A 109 -4.43 12.95 11.93
C SER A 109 -3.08 13.63 12.11
N GLY A 110 -2.60 13.77 13.34
CA GLY A 110 -1.29 14.34 13.65
C GLY A 110 -0.14 13.56 13.02
N VAL A 111 -0.16 12.23 13.12
CA VAL A 111 0.82 11.34 12.46
C VAL A 111 0.77 11.53 10.95
N THR A 112 -0.42 11.49 10.34
CA THR A 112 -0.58 11.65 8.90
C THR A 112 -0.12 13.01 8.41
N ILE A 113 -0.46 14.08 9.13
CA ILE A 113 -0.04 15.45 8.82
C ILE A 113 1.49 15.55 8.88
N PHE A 114 2.12 15.03 9.94
CA PHE A 114 3.58 15.02 10.08
C PHE A 114 4.27 14.39 8.86
N PHE A 115 3.85 13.17 8.47
CA PHE A 115 4.41 12.50 7.30
C PHE A 115 4.03 13.19 5.99
N SER A 116 2.82 13.72 5.87
CA SER A 116 2.35 14.43 4.67
C SER A 116 3.12 15.71 4.43
N CYS A 117 3.42 16.49 5.47
CA CYS A 117 4.28 17.66 5.38
C CYS A 117 5.70 17.27 4.94
N ARG A 118 6.25 16.20 5.49
CA ARG A 118 7.60 15.71 5.15
C ARG A 118 7.72 15.21 3.72
N PHE A 119 6.64 14.66 3.15
CA PHE A 119 6.60 14.05 1.82
C PHE A 119 5.65 14.76 0.85
N TRP A 120 5.35 16.04 1.10
CA TRP A 120 4.37 16.83 0.36
C TRP A 120 4.57 16.84 -1.16
N PRO A 121 5.80 16.99 -1.72
CA PRO A 121 5.98 17.00 -3.18
C PRO A 121 5.52 15.70 -3.86
N SER A 122 5.65 14.56 -3.17
CA SER A 122 5.20 13.26 -3.66
C SER A 122 3.69 13.10 -3.56
N LEU A 123 3.08 13.75 -2.56
CA LEU A 123 1.65 13.65 -2.27
C LEU A 123 0.81 14.60 -3.13
N VAL A 124 1.23 15.86 -3.29
CA VAL A 124 0.48 16.90 -4.02
C VAL A 124 0.18 16.52 -5.47
N VAL A 125 1.08 15.78 -6.13
CA VAL A 125 0.87 15.31 -7.51
C VAL A 125 -0.32 14.36 -7.60
N GLN A 126 -0.62 13.62 -6.53
CA GLN A 126 -1.72 12.67 -6.47
C GLN A 126 -3.09 13.37 -6.30
N PHE A 127 -3.10 14.60 -5.80
CA PHE A 127 -4.29 15.47 -5.73
C PHE A 127 -4.52 16.29 -7.00
N LYS A 128 -3.52 16.40 -7.90
CA LYS A 128 -3.70 17.11 -9.18
C LYS A 128 -4.60 16.36 -10.17
N ARG A 129 -4.85 15.07 -9.95
CA ARG A 129 -5.74 14.27 -10.78
C ARG A 129 -7.03 14.01 -10.01
N LEU A 130 -8.18 14.31 -10.58
CA LEU A 130 -9.46 13.99 -9.94
C LEU A 130 -9.73 12.48 -9.97
N GLY A 131 -9.66 11.85 -11.15
CA GLY A 131 -9.86 10.40 -11.30
C GLY A 131 -11.31 9.90 -11.21
N LEU A 132 -12.28 10.80 -11.00
CA LEU A 132 -13.69 10.45 -10.76
C LEU A 132 -14.43 9.97 -12.02
N PHE A 133 -14.10 10.52 -13.18
CA PHE A 133 -14.77 10.20 -14.45
C PHE A 133 -14.00 9.13 -15.24
N THR A 134 -13.73 7.99 -14.59
CA THR A 134 -12.98 6.89 -15.20
C THR A 134 -13.79 5.58 -15.14
N PRO A 135 -13.62 4.65 -16.09
CA PRO A 135 -14.23 3.32 -16.01
C PRO A 135 -13.82 2.57 -14.74
N ALA A 136 -12.61 2.83 -14.24
CA ALA A 136 -12.15 2.28 -12.97
C ALA A 136 -13.00 2.76 -11.78
N MET A 137 -13.38 4.04 -11.73
CA MET A 137 -14.29 4.54 -10.70
C MET A 137 -15.67 3.88 -10.80
N ALA A 138 -16.25 3.79 -12.00
CA ALA A 138 -17.54 3.13 -12.20
C ALA A 138 -17.52 1.66 -11.74
N LEU A 139 -16.49 0.90 -12.15
CA LEU A 139 -16.31 -0.48 -11.69
C LEU A 139 -16.14 -0.56 -10.17
N SER A 140 -15.46 0.42 -9.57
CA SER A 140 -15.23 0.44 -8.12
C SER A 140 -16.50 0.74 -7.34
N VAL A 141 -17.37 1.61 -7.84
CA VAL A 141 -18.70 1.86 -7.23
C VAL A 141 -19.54 0.60 -7.27
N THR A 142 -19.60 -0.10 -8.41
CA THR A 142 -20.32 -1.37 -8.53
C THR A 142 -19.74 -2.44 -7.60
N ALA A 143 -18.40 -2.56 -7.54
CA ALA A 143 -17.73 -3.50 -6.66
C ALA A 143 -17.99 -3.17 -5.17
N LEU A 144 -17.96 -1.88 -4.79
CA LEU A 144 -18.25 -1.46 -3.43
C LEU A 144 -19.69 -1.79 -3.02
N PHE A 145 -20.66 -1.58 -3.92
CA PHE A 145 -22.05 -1.96 -3.67
C PHE A 145 -22.19 -3.47 -3.42
N GLY A 146 -21.55 -4.30 -4.24
CA GLY A 146 -21.51 -5.75 -4.04
C GLY A 146 -20.87 -6.14 -2.70
N LEU A 147 -19.73 -5.53 -2.37
CA LEU A 147 -19.03 -5.75 -1.09
C LEU A 147 -19.89 -5.34 0.11
N LEU A 148 -20.54 -4.17 0.07
CA LEU A 148 -21.46 -3.71 1.11
C LEU A 148 -22.64 -4.68 1.29
N THR A 149 -23.19 -5.19 0.19
CA THR A 149 -24.29 -6.17 0.23
C THR A 149 -23.83 -7.47 0.90
N ILE A 150 -22.66 -7.99 0.53
CA ILE A 150 -22.07 -9.18 1.17
C ILE A 150 -21.83 -8.93 2.66
N ASN A 151 -21.30 -7.76 3.01
CA ASN A 151 -21.03 -7.38 4.39
C ASN A 151 -22.30 -7.34 5.25
N TYR A 152 -23.37 -6.74 4.71
CA TYR A 152 -24.67 -6.68 5.35
C TYR A 152 -25.22 -8.08 5.61
N ILE A 153 -25.22 -8.94 4.59
CA ILE A 153 -25.70 -10.33 4.72
C ILE A 153 -24.86 -11.11 5.75
N TYR A 154 -23.53 -10.95 5.72
CA TYR A 154 -22.62 -11.60 6.66
C TYR A 154 -22.92 -11.21 8.10
N HIS A 155 -23.02 -9.91 8.40
CA HIS A 155 -23.35 -9.44 9.76
C HIS A 155 -24.76 -9.83 10.17
N TYR A 156 -25.73 -9.80 9.26
CA TYR A 156 -27.08 -10.27 9.53
C TYR A 156 -27.10 -11.74 9.96
N ILE A 157 -26.40 -12.62 9.23
CA ILE A 157 -26.30 -14.05 9.57
C ILE A 157 -25.59 -14.25 10.91
N LEU A 158 -24.49 -13.53 11.16
CA LEU A 158 -23.77 -13.62 12.44
C LEU A 158 -24.67 -13.29 13.63
N LEU A 159 -25.44 -12.21 13.55
CA LEU A 159 -26.33 -11.75 14.62
C LEU A 159 -27.49 -12.71 14.87
N GLN A 160 -27.96 -13.42 13.83
CA GLN A 160 -28.98 -14.47 14.00
C GLN A 160 -28.40 -15.77 14.58
N THR A 161 -27.14 -16.09 14.24
CA THR A 161 -26.50 -17.36 14.61
C THR A 161 -25.92 -17.34 16.01
N PHE A 162 -25.32 -16.22 16.43
CA PHE A 162 -24.61 -16.08 17.70
C PHE A 162 -25.33 -15.09 18.61
N THR A 163 -25.94 -15.61 19.67
CA THR A 163 -26.68 -14.80 20.66
C THR A 163 -25.79 -13.80 21.39
N GLU A 164 -24.49 -14.08 21.54
CA GLU A 164 -23.53 -13.18 22.20
C GLU A 164 -23.29 -11.87 21.42
N PHE A 165 -23.55 -11.85 20.10
CA PHE A 165 -23.41 -10.63 19.29
C PHE A 165 -24.69 -9.80 19.21
N LYS A 166 -25.84 -10.30 19.72
CA LYS A 166 -27.11 -9.55 19.73
C LYS A 166 -27.08 -8.33 20.67
N HIS A 167 -26.11 -8.29 21.58
CA HIS A 167 -25.92 -7.20 22.54
C HIS A 167 -24.68 -6.36 22.25
N ILE A 168 -24.12 -6.40 21.02
CA ILE A 168 -23.09 -5.42 20.65
C ILE A 168 -23.74 -4.03 20.74
N PRO A 169 -23.27 -3.15 21.64
CA PRO A 169 -23.80 -1.80 21.76
C PRO A 169 -23.80 -1.10 20.41
N THR A 170 -24.97 -0.89 19.82
CA THR A 170 -25.19 0.15 18.81
C THR A 170 -25.35 1.53 19.48
N HIS A 171 -24.89 1.65 20.72
CA HIS A 171 -25.15 2.74 21.63
C HIS A 171 -24.23 3.94 21.38
N PHE A 172 -24.08 4.37 20.12
CA PHE A 172 -23.47 5.66 19.82
C PHE A 172 -24.21 6.81 20.54
N GLU A 173 -25.52 6.66 20.72
CA GLU A 173 -26.35 7.60 21.48
C GLU A 173 -26.03 7.58 22.98
N GLU A 174 -25.83 6.40 23.60
CA GLU A 174 -25.48 6.31 25.03
C GLU A 174 -24.04 6.79 25.29
N ALA A 175 -23.16 6.67 24.29
CA ALA A 175 -21.85 7.29 24.28
C ALA A 175 -21.89 8.83 24.08
N GLY A 176 -23.07 9.42 23.86
CA GLY A 176 -23.25 10.86 23.64
C GLY A 176 -22.79 11.35 22.26
N LEU A 177 -22.58 10.44 21.30
CA LEU A 177 -22.16 10.78 19.93
C LEU A 177 -23.38 11.03 19.05
N GLY A 178 -23.67 12.30 18.80
CA GLY A 178 -24.67 12.67 17.79
C GLY A 178 -24.24 12.33 16.36
N ALA A 179 -25.21 12.29 15.44
CA ALA A 179 -24.98 11.97 14.02
C ALA A 179 -23.86 12.80 13.36
N LEU A 180 -23.72 14.07 13.75
CA LEU A 180 -22.64 14.93 13.25
C LEU A 180 -21.25 14.44 13.68
N SER A 181 -21.10 14.00 14.92
CA SER A 181 -19.84 13.43 15.43
C SER A 181 -19.50 12.14 14.68
N LEU A 182 -20.48 11.26 14.46
CA LEU A 182 -20.27 10.02 13.71
C LEU A 182 -19.85 10.31 12.25
N LEU A 183 -20.49 11.29 11.62
CA LEU A 183 -20.14 11.70 10.25
C LEU A 183 -18.68 12.17 10.16
N PHE A 184 -18.23 13.01 11.09
CA PHE A 184 -16.85 13.50 11.05
C PHE A 184 -15.83 12.43 11.47
N PHE A 185 -16.00 11.83 12.65
CA PHE A 185 -14.97 11.00 13.27
C PHE A 185 -14.94 9.55 12.78
N ILE A 186 -16.04 9.05 12.18
CA ILE A 186 -16.09 7.68 11.63
C ILE A 186 -16.09 7.69 10.10
N CYS A 187 -16.67 8.71 9.46
CA CYS A 187 -16.79 8.72 8.00
C CYS A 187 -15.74 9.60 7.32
N ILE A 188 -15.71 10.90 7.62
CA ILE A 188 -14.90 11.87 6.85
C ILE A 188 -13.42 11.79 7.22
N ILE A 189 -13.10 11.89 8.51
CA ILE A 189 -11.70 11.95 8.97
C ILE A 189 -10.96 10.66 8.59
N PRO A 190 -11.46 9.45 8.91
CA PRO A 190 -10.78 8.20 8.50
C PRO A 190 -10.60 8.10 7.00
N ALA A 191 -11.64 8.42 6.21
CA ALA A 191 -11.59 8.35 4.76
C ALA A 191 -10.54 9.29 4.14
N ILE A 192 -10.19 10.40 4.80
CA ILE A 192 -9.12 11.30 4.32
C ILE A 192 -7.77 10.85 4.88
N VAL A 193 -7.68 10.70 6.19
CA VAL A 193 -6.44 10.47 6.95
C VAL A 193 -5.83 9.12 6.59
N GLU A 194 -6.63 8.07 6.58
CA GLU A 194 -6.15 6.73 6.27
C GLU A 194 -5.81 6.59 4.78
N GLU A 195 -6.61 7.18 3.87
CA GLU A 195 -6.27 7.12 2.45
C GLU A 195 -4.98 7.88 2.13
N ILE A 196 -4.70 8.99 2.78
CA ILE A 196 -3.40 9.67 2.65
C ILE A 196 -2.28 8.75 3.12
N ALA A 197 -2.40 8.14 4.30
CA ALA A 197 -1.35 7.30 4.86
C ALA A 197 -1.14 6.00 4.05
N PHE A 198 -2.20 5.25 3.78
CA PHE A 198 -2.09 3.94 3.15
C PHE A 198 -1.97 4.03 1.63
N ARG A 199 -2.75 4.89 0.96
CA ARG A 199 -2.79 4.96 -0.51
C ARG A 199 -1.84 6.04 -1.03
N GLY A 200 -1.73 7.15 -0.30
CA GLY A 200 -0.88 8.28 -0.65
C GLY A 200 0.59 8.08 -0.35
N LEU A 201 0.91 7.39 0.76
CA LEU A 201 2.29 7.16 1.21
C LEU A 201 2.71 5.69 1.09
N ILE A 202 2.12 4.78 1.87
CA ILE A 202 2.58 3.38 1.96
C ILE A 202 2.50 2.67 0.60
N GLN A 203 1.32 2.57 0.00
CA GLN A 203 1.14 1.93 -1.31
C GLN A 203 1.97 2.63 -2.39
N HIS A 204 2.04 3.96 -2.34
CA HIS A 204 2.79 4.76 -3.28
C HIS A 204 4.29 4.42 -3.28
N TRP A 205 4.89 4.20 -2.12
CA TRP A 205 6.28 3.75 -2.00
C TRP A 205 6.43 2.27 -2.38
N LEU A 206 5.52 1.41 -1.94
CA LEU A 206 5.56 -0.03 -2.25
C LEU A 206 5.51 -0.30 -3.76
N VAL A 207 4.68 0.40 -4.53
CA VAL A 207 4.60 0.23 -6.00
C VAL A 207 5.92 0.59 -6.71
N ARG A 208 6.80 1.39 -6.08
CA ARG A 208 8.15 1.69 -6.61
C ARG A 208 9.21 0.69 -6.18
N ALA A 209 8.94 -0.05 -5.10
CA ALA A 209 9.84 -1.05 -4.57
C ALA A 209 9.61 -2.42 -5.23
N ILE A 210 8.35 -2.86 -5.29
CA ILE A 210 7.94 -4.21 -5.69
C ILE A 210 6.83 -4.17 -6.74
N THR A 211 6.43 -5.34 -7.26
CA THR A 211 5.36 -5.41 -8.28
C THR A 211 4.05 -4.78 -7.79
N PRO A 212 3.27 -4.12 -8.67
CA PRO A 212 2.03 -3.44 -8.27
C PRO A 212 1.03 -4.32 -7.51
N LEU A 213 0.86 -5.58 -7.93
CA LEU A 213 -0.03 -6.51 -7.26
C LEU A 213 0.40 -6.78 -5.81
N LYS A 214 1.68 -7.10 -5.59
CA LYS A 214 2.23 -7.32 -4.25
C LYS A 214 2.15 -6.06 -3.39
N ALA A 215 2.37 -4.89 -3.97
CA ALA A 215 2.25 -3.61 -3.27
C ALA A 215 0.81 -3.34 -2.80
N MET A 216 -0.19 -3.61 -3.64
CA MET A 216 -1.60 -3.50 -3.25
C MET A 216 -1.96 -4.51 -2.17
N LEU A 217 -1.59 -5.79 -2.35
CA LEU A 217 -1.83 -6.84 -1.35
C LEU A 217 -1.24 -6.48 0.02
N LEU A 218 0.02 -6.04 0.04
CA LEU A 218 0.69 -5.66 1.29
C LEU A 218 0.05 -4.41 1.91
N ALA A 219 -0.21 -3.36 1.13
CA ALA A 219 -0.85 -2.15 1.66
C ALA A 219 -2.25 -2.43 2.24
N SER A 220 -3.05 -3.28 1.58
CA SER A 220 -4.37 -3.69 2.05
C SER A 220 -4.29 -4.60 3.28
N ALA A 221 -3.29 -5.47 3.36
CA ALA A 221 -3.03 -6.29 4.56
C ALA A 221 -2.65 -5.42 5.77
N LEU A 222 -1.75 -4.45 5.58
CA LEU A 222 -1.36 -3.50 6.63
C LEU A 222 -2.55 -2.65 7.09
N PHE A 223 -3.36 -2.14 6.15
CA PHE A 223 -4.60 -1.43 6.47
C PHE A 223 -5.54 -2.29 7.33
N THR A 224 -5.79 -3.52 6.92
CA THR A 224 -6.66 -4.47 7.63
C THR A 224 -6.14 -4.80 9.02
N ALA A 225 -4.83 -5.03 9.16
CA ALA A 225 -4.21 -5.37 10.43
C ALA A 225 -4.42 -4.29 11.50
N LEU A 226 -4.48 -3.01 11.11
CA LEU A 226 -4.71 -1.89 12.02
C LEU A 226 -6.16 -1.71 12.46
N HIS A 227 -7.10 -2.48 11.90
CA HIS A 227 -8.49 -2.48 12.36
C HIS A 227 -8.72 -3.42 13.56
N LEU A 228 -7.77 -4.31 13.88
CA LEU A 228 -7.81 -5.20 15.06
C LEU A 228 -9.10 -6.05 15.18
N THR A 229 -9.80 -6.30 14.08
CA THR A 229 -11.03 -7.12 14.06
C THR A 229 -10.82 -8.41 13.26
N VAL A 230 -10.85 -9.57 13.93
CA VAL A 230 -10.62 -10.85 13.25
C VAL A 230 -11.80 -11.23 12.35
N LEU A 231 -13.04 -11.03 12.82
CA LEU A 231 -14.25 -11.39 12.07
C LEU A 231 -14.40 -10.55 10.80
N SER A 232 -14.15 -9.24 10.88
CA SER A 232 -14.28 -8.34 9.74
C SER A 232 -13.03 -8.29 8.86
N ALA A 233 -11.91 -8.92 9.25
CA ALA A 233 -10.65 -8.87 8.51
C ALA A 233 -10.78 -9.28 7.02
N PRO A 234 -11.46 -10.38 6.64
CA PRO A 234 -11.59 -10.75 5.23
C PRO A 234 -12.31 -9.68 4.41
N TYR A 235 -13.34 -9.08 4.99
CA TYR A 235 -14.12 -8.01 4.37
C TYR A 235 -13.31 -6.72 4.23
N LEU A 236 -12.68 -6.29 5.33
CA LEU A 236 -11.83 -5.10 5.37
C LEU A 236 -10.64 -5.22 4.42
N PHE A 237 -10.09 -6.42 4.26
CA PHE A 237 -9.06 -6.69 3.27
C PHE A 237 -9.59 -6.54 1.84
N ALA A 238 -10.79 -7.04 1.54
CA ALA A 238 -11.40 -6.91 0.23
C ALA A 238 -11.71 -5.44 -0.12
N VAL A 239 -12.29 -4.68 0.81
CA VAL A 239 -12.47 -3.22 0.65
C VAL A 239 -11.11 -2.54 0.50
N GLY A 240 -10.15 -2.91 1.34
CA GLY A 240 -8.79 -2.37 1.29
C GLY A 240 -8.12 -2.59 -0.06
N MET A 241 -8.34 -3.75 -0.69
CA MET A 241 -7.87 -4.10 -2.03
C MET A 241 -8.57 -3.31 -3.13
N LEU A 242 -9.89 -3.11 -3.01
CA LEU A 242 -10.65 -2.28 -3.94
C LEU A 242 -10.12 -0.83 -3.95
N LEU A 243 -9.92 -0.24 -2.78
CA LEU A 243 -9.38 1.10 -2.62
C LEU A 243 -7.94 1.20 -3.16
N ALA A 244 -7.11 0.18 -2.92
CA ALA A 244 -5.77 0.12 -3.47
C ALA A 244 -5.77 0.01 -5.00
N TRP A 245 -6.70 -0.76 -5.56
CA TRP A 245 -6.84 -0.95 -7.01
C TRP A 245 -7.29 0.34 -7.71
N VAL A 246 -8.32 1.01 -7.20
CA VAL A 246 -8.81 2.26 -7.82
C VAL A 246 -7.74 3.35 -7.72
N LYS A 247 -7.00 3.39 -6.61
CA LYS A 247 -5.83 4.27 -6.44
C LYS A 247 -4.78 4.00 -7.52
N TYR A 248 -4.43 2.73 -7.73
CA TYR A 248 -3.42 2.34 -8.72
C TYR A 248 -3.88 2.68 -10.15
N LYS A 249 -5.15 2.46 -10.48
CA LYS A 249 -5.70 2.70 -11.82
C LYS A 249 -5.84 4.18 -12.15
N THR A 250 -6.28 5.00 -11.19
CA THR A 250 -6.56 6.42 -11.44
C THR A 250 -5.36 7.32 -11.17
N GLY A 251 -4.42 6.86 -10.34
CA GLY A 251 -3.33 7.68 -9.80
C GLY A 251 -3.78 8.76 -8.82
N SER A 252 -5.09 8.86 -8.53
CA SER A 252 -5.72 9.91 -7.73
C SER A 252 -6.01 9.43 -6.30
N LEU A 253 -5.99 10.35 -5.33
CA LEU A 253 -6.45 10.08 -3.96
C LEU A 253 -7.96 10.31 -3.77
N TYR A 254 -8.64 11.07 -4.63
CA TYR A 254 -10.07 11.33 -4.46
C TYR A 254 -10.96 10.08 -4.61
N PRO A 255 -10.77 9.18 -5.60
CA PRO A 255 -11.61 8.00 -5.73
C PRO A 255 -11.60 7.11 -4.48
N PRO A 256 -10.45 6.70 -3.91
CA PRO A 256 -10.48 5.87 -2.72
C PRO A 256 -11.01 6.64 -1.49
N MET A 257 -10.74 7.95 -1.35
CA MET A 257 -11.33 8.76 -0.27
C MET A 257 -12.86 8.77 -0.31
N ILE A 258 -13.44 8.99 -1.49
CA ILE A 258 -14.90 9.02 -1.65
C ILE A 258 -15.49 7.63 -1.40
N LEU A 259 -14.90 6.57 -1.94
CA LEU A 259 -15.39 5.21 -1.74
C LEU A 259 -15.29 4.77 -0.27
N HIS A 260 -14.21 5.14 0.42
CA HIS A 260 -14.05 4.86 1.85
C HIS A 260 -15.06 5.66 2.68
N PHE A 261 -15.27 6.94 2.38
CA PHE A 261 -16.31 7.73 3.04
C PHE A 261 -17.70 7.10 2.85
N VAL A 262 -18.06 6.71 1.62
CA VAL A 262 -19.34 6.06 1.32
C VAL A 262 -19.46 4.73 2.05
N HIS A 263 -18.40 3.93 2.08
CA HIS A 263 -18.36 2.68 2.85
C HIS A 263 -18.71 2.93 4.32
N ASN A 264 -18.03 3.87 4.97
CA ASN A 264 -18.23 4.16 6.39
C ASN A 264 -19.62 4.75 6.65
N ALA A 265 -20.09 5.66 5.78
CA ALA A 265 -21.41 6.26 5.91
C ALA A 265 -22.53 5.22 5.77
N VAL A 266 -22.42 4.28 4.83
CA VAL A 266 -23.39 3.19 4.68
C VAL A 266 -23.37 2.27 5.90
N ALA A 267 -22.18 1.89 6.38
CA ALA A 267 -22.04 1.03 7.55
C ALA A 267 -22.63 1.65 8.82
N VAL A 268 -22.42 2.96 9.03
CA VAL A 268 -22.86 3.67 10.25
C VAL A 268 -24.31 4.13 10.18
N PHE A 269 -24.77 4.66 9.04
CA PHE A 269 -26.09 5.29 8.97
C PHE A 269 -27.15 4.42 8.29
N ILE A 270 -26.77 3.58 7.32
CA ILE A 270 -27.76 2.86 6.50
C ILE A 270 -28.02 1.46 7.04
N PHE A 271 -26.98 0.73 7.44
CA PHE A 271 -27.16 -0.64 7.97
C PHE A 271 -28.05 -0.68 9.23
N PRO A 272 -27.89 0.20 10.23
CA PRO A 272 -28.77 0.20 11.40
C PRO A 272 -30.23 0.47 11.04
N LEU A 273 -30.49 1.39 10.10
CA LEU A 273 -31.85 1.71 9.63
C LEU A 273 -32.55 0.52 8.97
N ILE A 274 -31.82 -0.26 8.17
CA ILE A 274 -32.40 -1.40 7.43
C ILE A 274 -32.67 -2.57 8.39
N ALA A 275 -31.79 -2.79 9.35
CA ALA A 275 -31.86 -3.95 10.22
C ALA A 275 -32.83 -3.80 11.40
N ASN A 276 -33.48 -2.65 11.58
CA ASN A 276 -34.31 -2.31 12.75
C ASN A 276 -33.57 -2.58 14.07
N PHE A 277 -32.30 -2.16 14.16
CA PHE A 277 -31.58 -2.08 15.44
C PHE A 277 -32.03 -0.86 16.22
#